data_AF-A0A352FJY2-F1
#
_entry.id   AF-A0A352FJY2-F1
#
_cell.length_a   1.000
_cell.length_b   1.000
_cell.length_c   1.000
_cell.angle_alpha   90.00
_cell.angle_beta   90.00
_cell.angle_gamma   90.00
#
_symmetry.space_group_name_H-M   'P 1'
#
loop_
_entity.id
_entity.type
_entity.pdbx_description
1 polymer ?
#
loop_
_entity_poly.entity_id
_entity_poly.type
_entity_poly.pdbx_seq_one_letter_code
_entity_poly.pdbx_strand_id
1 'polypeptide(L)'
;MSIPNRSTAKSKSTRQGAATKASADDLMQRNVELICKLEESAKQERTRTDLIAEGIANFCGSMTFVWVHVIWFGGWIVINLLPRLPHVDPFPFTFLTLVVSLEAIFLSAFILISQNHDTRISERRNHLDLQINLLSEQENTKMITILQAIAAKVGAEIDQDPHLQALSEETAPEKLVQHIEAREEK
;
A
#
# COMPACT_ATOMS: atom_id res chain seq x y z
N MET A 1 -66.24 15.00 -12.14
CA MET A 1 -64.94 15.48 -11.62
C MET A 1 -64.54 14.55 -10.48
N SER A 2 -63.87 13.44 -10.80
CA SER A 2 -63.55 12.38 -9.84
C SER A 2 -62.10 12.49 -9.39
N ILE A 3 -61.90 12.71 -8.10
CA ILE A 3 -60.59 12.91 -7.46
C ILE A 3 -59.87 11.55 -7.36
N PRO A 4 -58.57 11.46 -7.73
CA PRO A 4 -57.84 10.20 -7.60
C PRO A 4 -57.48 9.92 -6.13
N ASN A 5 -57.65 8.66 -5.74
CA ASN A 5 -57.50 8.14 -4.38
C ASN A 5 -56.03 8.15 -3.92
N ARG A 6 -55.72 8.96 -2.90
CA ARG A 6 -54.39 9.18 -2.29
C ARG A 6 -53.82 7.95 -1.54
N SER A 7 -54.63 6.90 -1.35
CA SER A 7 -54.29 5.74 -0.51
C SER A 7 -53.32 4.73 -1.16
N THR A 8 -53.17 4.73 -2.48
CA THR A 8 -52.30 3.76 -3.19
C THR A 8 -50.85 4.21 -3.30
N ALA A 9 -50.56 5.51 -3.11
CA ALA A 9 -49.22 6.07 -3.24
C ALA A 9 -48.33 5.81 -2.01
N LYS A 10 -48.90 5.77 -0.80
CA LYS A 10 -48.15 5.62 0.46
C LYS A 10 -47.60 4.20 0.66
N SER A 11 -48.33 3.18 0.18
CA SER A 11 -47.92 1.77 0.30
C SER A 11 -46.77 1.37 -0.64
N LYS A 12 -46.71 1.95 -1.85
CA LYS A 12 -45.58 1.73 -2.78
C LYS A 12 -44.26 2.33 -2.28
N SER A 13 -44.32 3.52 -1.65
CA SER A 13 -43.12 4.23 -1.16
C SER A 13 -42.41 3.49 -0.02
N THR A 14 -43.16 2.90 0.93
CA THR A 14 -42.58 2.13 2.05
C THR A 14 -41.94 0.81 1.60
N ARG A 15 -42.51 0.15 0.58
CA ARG A 15 -42.00 -1.13 0.07
C ARG A 15 -40.73 -0.95 -0.79
N GLN A 16 -40.61 0.18 -1.48
CA GLN A 16 -39.46 0.51 -2.33
C GLN A 16 -38.23 0.92 -1.50
N GLY A 17 -38.41 1.69 -0.42
CA GLY A 17 -37.32 2.04 0.50
C GLY A 17 -36.77 0.85 1.31
N ALA A 18 -37.61 -0.16 1.61
CA ALA A 18 -37.19 -1.40 2.25
C ALA A 18 -36.39 -2.31 1.30
N ALA A 19 -36.78 -2.37 0.01
CA ALA A 19 -36.07 -3.15 -1.01
C ALA A 19 -34.68 -2.56 -1.36
N THR A 20 -34.55 -1.23 -1.42
CA THR A 20 -33.26 -0.56 -1.66
C THR A 20 -32.31 -0.70 -0.47
N LYS A 21 -32.80 -0.63 0.77
CA LYS A 21 -32.00 -0.91 1.97
C LYS A 21 -31.53 -2.37 2.04
N ALA A 22 -32.43 -3.32 1.77
CA ALA A 22 -32.07 -4.74 1.71
C ALA A 22 -30.99 -5.02 0.65
N SER A 23 -31.03 -4.33 -0.50
CA SER A 23 -30.00 -4.44 -1.54
C SER A 23 -28.67 -3.78 -1.14
N ALA A 24 -28.70 -2.66 -0.41
CA ALA A 24 -27.48 -2.00 0.06
C ALA A 24 -26.79 -2.80 1.18
N ASP A 25 -27.57 -3.37 2.09
CA ASP A 25 -27.07 -4.22 3.16
C ASP A 25 -26.50 -5.54 2.60
N ASP A 26 -27.14 -6.14 1.60
CA ASP A 26 -26.65 -7.35 0.90
C ASP A 26 -25.33 -7.10 0.14
N LEU A 27 -25.20 -5.93 -0.50
CA LEU A 27 -23.94 -5.50 -1.12
C LEU A 27 -22.86 -5.24 -0.08
N MET A 28 -23.19 -4.61 1.05
CA MET A 28 -22.23 -4.36 2.12
C MET A 28 -21.75 -5.67 2.76
N GLN A 29 -22.65 -6.64 3.00
CA GLN A 29 -22.29 -7.96 3.50
C GLN A 29 -21.37 -8.71 2.54
N ARG A 30 -21.69 -8.71 1.23
CA ARG A 30 -20.83 -9.33 0.21
C ARG A 30 -19.46 -8.65 0.11
N ASN A 31 -19.40 -7.33 0.20
CA ASN A 31 -18.13 -6.59 0.18
C ASN A 31 -17.28 -6.91 1.41
N VAL A 32 -17.89 -6.97 2.60
CA VAL A 32 -17.20 -7.35 3.84
C VAL A 32 -16.69 -8.79 3.76
N GLU A 33 -17.48 -9.72 3.24
CA GLU A 33 -17.07 -11.11 3.06
C GLU A 33 -15.93 -11.27 2.05
N LEU A 34 -15.94 -10.48 0.97
CA LEU A 34 -14.83 -10.41 0.01
C LEU A 34 -13.55 -9.87 0.66
N ILE A 35 -13.65 -8.81 1.47
CA ILE A 35 -12.49 -8.27 2.20
C ILE A 35 -11.94 -9.29 3.18
N CYS A 36 -12.80 -9.95 3.97
CA CYS A 36 -12.36 -11.01 4.89
C CYS A 36 -11.68 -12.17 4.15
N LYS A 37 -12.23 -12.61 3.01
CA LYS A 37 -11.65 -13.70 2.22
C LYS A 37 -10.32 -13.33 1.57
N LEU A 38 -10.17 -12.08 1.13
CA LEU A 38 -8.91 -11.55 0.61
C LEU A 38 -7.86 -11.43 1.71
N GLU A 39 -8.22 -10.93 2.90
CA GLU A 39 -7.32 -10.93 4.06
C GLU A 39 -6.89 -12.34 4.45
N GLU A 40 -7.80 -13.30 4.45
CA GLU A 40 -7.51 -14.69 4.82
C GLU A 40 -6.58 -15.35 3.80
N SER A 41 -6.79 -15.10 2.51
CA SER A 41 -5.89 -15.57 1.44
C SER A 41 -4.50 -14.92 1.54
N ALA A 42 -4.44 -13.61 1.86
CA ALA A 42 -3.19 -12.90 2.08
C ALA A 42 -2.45 -13.35 3.35
N LYS A 43 -3.19 -13.76 4.39
CA LYS A 43 -2.63 -14.35 5.62
C LYS A 43 -2.13 -15.78 5.41
N GLN A 44 -2.75 -16.55 4.53
CA GLN A 44 -2.28 -17.91 4.23
C GLN A 44 -0.97 -17.92 3.44
N GLU A 45 -0.64 -16.84 2.72
CA GLU A 45 0.68 -16.65 2.08
C GLU A 45 1.77 -16.18 3.07
N ARG A 46 1.41 -15.71 4.27
CA ARG A 46 2.37 -15.31 5.31
C ARG A 46 2.96 -16.56 5.95
N THR A 47 4.12 -16.96 5.43
CA THR A 47 4.84 -18.12 5.96
C THR A 47 5.29 -17.79 7.39
N ARG A 48 5.43 -18.78 8.29
CA ARG A 48 5.98 -18.54 9.65
C ARG A 48 7.34 -17.82 9.61
N THR A 49 8.07 -17.98 8.51
CA THR A 49 9.31 -17.28 8.19
C THR A 49 9.12 -15.77 8.00
N ASP A 50 8.00 -15.31 7.42
CA ASP A 50 7.70 -13.88 7.25
C ASP A 50 7.46 -13.19 8.60
N LEU A 51 6.78 -13.87 9.53
CA LEU A 51 6.57 -13.33 10.88
C LEU A 51 7.88 -13.19 11.66
N ILE A 52 8.80 -14.16 11.49
CA ILE A 52 10.14 -14.08 12.08
C ILE A 52 10.95 -12.98 11.38
N ALA A 53 10.86 -12.88 10.06
CA ALA A 53 11.55 -11.84 9.28
C ALA A 53 11.07 -10.43 9.66
N GLU A 54 9.76 -10.19 9.81
CA GLU A 54 9.20 -8.92 10.29
C GLU A 54 9.64 -8.61 11.73
N GLY A 55 9.70 -9.62 12.60
CA GLY A 55 10.20 -9.45 13.97
C GLY A 55 11.66 -9.01 14.00
N ILE A 56 12.51 -9.68 13.22
CA ILE A 56 13.95 -9.36 13.12
C ILE A 56 14.16 -8.01 12.43
N ALA A 57 13.43 -7.72 11.35
CA ALA A 57 13.45 -6.45 10.64
C ALA A 57 13.18 -5.26 11.58
N ASN A 58 12.08 -5.34 12.34
CA ASN A 58 11.71 -4.31 13.30
C ASN A 58 12.73 -4.19 14.44
N PHE A 59 13.34 -5.30 14.87
CA PHE A 59 14.37 -5.28 15.89
C PHE A 59 15.67 -4.64 15.40
N CYS A 60 16.18 -5.04 14.23
CA CYS A 60 17.38 -4.48 13.62
C CYS A 60 17.22 -3.01 13.21
N GLY A 61 16.01 -2.59 12.82
CA GLY A 61 15.69 -1.19 12.50
C GLY A 61 15.48 -0.30 13.73
N SER A 62 15.42 -0.86 14.94
CA SER A 62 15.14 -0.12 16.16
C SER A 62 16.40 0.42 16.83
N MET A 63 16.32 1.65 17.36
CA MET A 63 17.40 2.26 18.14
C MET A 63 17.76 1.44 19.40
N THR A 64 16.83 0.62 19.90
CA THR A 64 17.04 -0.28 21.04
C THR A 64 18.16 -1.29 20.77
N PHE A 65 18.28 -1.78 19.53
CA PHE A 65 19.32 -2.74 19.14
C PHE A 65 20.73 -2.18 19.38
N VAL A 66 20.94 -0.93 18.97
CA VAL A 66 22.23 -0.23 19.11
C VAL A 66 22.59 -0.07 20.59
N TRP A 67 21.63 0.34 21.44
CA TRP A 67 21.87 0.49 22.87
C TRP A 67 22.23 -0.83 23.56
N VAL A 68 21.56 -1.93 23.19
CA VAL A 68 21.90 -3.26 23.71
C VAL A 68 23.34 -3.64 23.36
N HIS A 69 23.78 -3.40 22.12
CA HIS A 69 25.15 -3.68 21.68
C HIS A 69 26.18 -2.80 22.39
N VAL A 70 25.90 -1.50 22.54
CA VAL A 70 26.78 -0.57 23.26
C VAL A 70 26.97 -1.00 24.71
N ILE A 71 25.88 -1.37 25.40
CA ILE A 71 25.93 -1.84 26.79
C ILE A 71 26.65 -3.19 26.88
N TRP A 72 26.37 -4.11 25.95
CA TRP A 72 26.99 -5.43 25.91
C TRP A 72 28.51 -5.35 25.68
N PHE A 73 28.95 -4.68 24.61
CA PHE A 73 30.37 -4.52 24.31
C PHE A 73 31.08 -3.66 25.34
N GLY A 74 30.46 -2.55 25.78
CA GLY A 74 30.99 -1.71 26.84
C GLY A 74 31.18 -2.48 28.14
N GLY A 75 30.16 -3.27 28.53
CA GLY A 75 30.22 -4.15 29.71
C GLY A 75 31.31 -5.21 29.59
N TRP A 76 31.46 -5.84 28.43
CA TRP A 76 32.51 -6.83 28.18
C TRP A 76 33.91 -6.24 28.31
N ILE A 77 34.13 -5.05 27.74
CA ILE A 77 35.41 -4.34 27.82
C ILE A 77 35.70 -3.96 29.29
N VAL A 78 34.71 -3.43 30.01
CA VAL A 78 34.87 -3.05 31.43
C VAL A 78 35.23 -4.27 32.27
N ILE A 79 34.54 -5.40 32.10
CA ILE A 79 34.83 -6.65 32.84
C ILE A 79 36.25 -7.15 32.56
N ASN A 80 36.71 -7.09 31.31
CA ASN A 80 38.06 -7.55 30.94
C ASN A 80 39.17 -6.56 31.30
N LEU A 81 38.87 -5.28 31.51
CA LEU A 81 39.84 -4.28 31.95
C LEU A 81 39.98 -4.23 33.49
N LEU A 82 39.02 -4.79 34.22
CA LEU A 82 39.06 -4.82 35.68
C LEU A 82 40.10 -5.83 36.18
N PRO A 83 41.18 -5.41 36.88
CA PRO A 83 42.27 -6.28 37.31
C PRO A 83 41.86 -7.28 38.42
N ARG A 84 40.60 -7.26 38.85
CA ARG A 84 40.03 -8.13 39.88
C ARG A 84 39.38 -9.40 39.35
N LEU A 85 39.13 -9.49 38.04
CA LEU A 85 38.56 -10.68 37.40
C LEU A 85 39.62 -11.40 36.55
N PRO A 86 39.51 -12.72 36.35
CA PRO A 86 40.33 -13.42 35.36
C PRO A 86 40.11 -12.77 33.99
N HIS A 87 41.19 -12.42 33.30
CA HIS A 87 41.15 -11.83 31.96
C HIS A 87 40.71 -12.93 30.98
N VAL A 88 39.40 -13.00 30.71
CA VAL A 88 38.80 -13.99 29.82
C VAL A 88 39.21 -13.72 28.36
N ASP A 89 39.37 -12.45 27.98
CA ASP A 89 39.77 -12.00 26.65
C ASP A 89 40.79 -10.84 26.75
N PRO A 90 42.10 -11.14 26.83
CA PRO A 90 43.16 -10.13 26.87
C PRO A 90 43.15 -9.25 25.62
N PHE A 91 43.62 -8.01 25.75
CA PHE A 91 43.84 -7.12 24.60
C PHE A 91 44.70 -7.86 23.55
N PRO A 92 44.22 -8.11 22.32
CA PRO A 92 43.31 -7.29 21.49
C PRO A 92 41.83 -7.75 21.39
N PHE A 93 41.27 -8.46 22.37
CA PHE A 93 39.87 -8.94 22.37
C PHE A 93 39.51 -9.84 21.17
N THR A 94 40.27 -10.92 20.98
CA THR A 94 40.11 -11.79 19.80
C THR A 94 38.76 -12.53 19.81
N PHE A 95 38.26 -12.94 20.98
CA PHE A 95 36.97 -13.62 21.06
C PHE A 95 35.80 -12.69 20.74
N LEU A 96 35.80 -11.48 21.32
CA LEU A 96 34.76 -10.49 21.02
C LEU A 96 34.76 -10.15 19.52
N THR A 97 35.93 -9.93 18.94
CA THR A 97 36.06 -9.61 17.51
C THR A 97 35.51 -10.74 16.62
N LEU A 98 35.79 -12.00 16.96
CA LEU A 98 35.28 -13.15 16.23
C LEU A 98 33.74 -13.23 16.29
N VAL A 99 33.17 -13.07 17.48
CA VAL A 99 31.70 -13.10 17.67
C VAL A 99 31.04 -11.93 16.92
N VAL A 100 31.58 -10.71 17.04
CA VAL A 100 31.05 -9.52 16.36
C VAL A 100 31.11 -9.66 14.84
N SER A 101 32.20 -10.20 14.30
CA SER A 101 32.31 -10.39 12.84
C SER A 101 31.27 -11.39 12.31
N LEU A 102 31.03 -12.48 13.04
CA LEU A 102 29.99 -13.45 12.69
C LEU A 102 28.59 -12.84 12.81
N GLU A 103 28.32 -12.13 13.89
CA GLU A 103 27.05 -11.44 14.13
C GLU A 103 26.75 -10.40 13.04
N ALA A 104 27.75 -9.63 12.60
CA ALA A 104 27.61 -8.64 11.54
C ALA A 104 27.20 -9.26 10.19
N ILE A 105 27.67 -10.47 9.87
CA ILE A 105 27.26 -11.21 8.65
C ILE A 105 25.77 -11.58 8.74
N PHE A 106 25.33 -12.14 9.88
CA PHE A 106 23.92 -12.47 10.09
C PHE A 106 23.04 -11.22 10.04
N LEU A 107 23.47 -10.13 10.68
CA LEU A 107 22.74 -8.87 10.68
C LEU A 107 22.60 -8.30 9.26
N SER A 108 23.67 -8.33 8.46
CA SER A 108 23.63 -7.89 7.06
C SER A 108 22.69 -8.74 6.22
N ALA A 109 22.69 -10.07 6.42
CA ALA A 109 21.76 -10.96 5.75
C ALA A 109 20.30 -10.70 6.15
N PHE A 110 20.03 -10.48 7.44
CA PHE A 110 18.69 -10.14 7.92
C PHE A 110 18.20 -8.79 7.41
N ILE A 111 19.07 -7.78 7.37
CA ILE A 111 18.76 -6.48 6.74
C ILE A 111 18.41 -6.69 5.28
N LEU A 112 19.19 -7.48 4.52
CA LEU A 112 18.92 -7.73 3.10
C LEU A 112 17.57 -8.44 2.89
N ILE A 113 17.25 -9.42 3.74
CA ILE A 113 15.96 -10.13 3.69
C ILE A 113 14.81 -9.17 3.98
N SER A 114 14.94 -8.33 5.01
CA SER A 114 13.95 -7.29 5.34
C SER A 114 13.76 -6.32 4.18
N GLN A 115 14.85 -5.80 3.62
CA GLN A 115 14.83 -4.87 2.49
C GLN A 115 14.17 -5.50 1.27
N ASN A 116 14.46 -6.78 0.97
CA ASN A 116 13.84 -7.48 -0.14
C ASN A 116 12.33 -7.67 0.07
N HIS A 117 11.89 -7.95 1.30
CA HIS A 117 10.46 -8.03 1.65
C HIS A 117 9.76 -6.68 1.45
N ASP A 118 10.32 -5.61 2.00
CA ASP A 118 9.77 -4.25 1.90
C ASP A 118 9.75 -3.77 0.44
N THR A 119 10.78 -4.11 -0.34
CA THR A 119 10.85 -3.81 -1.79
C THR A 119 9.70 -4.48 -2.52
N ARG A 120 9.46 -5.79 -2.30
CA ARG A 120 8.35 -6.51 -2.93
C ARG A 120 6.99 -5.94 -2.58
N ILE A 121 6.79 -5.53 -1.32
CA ILE A 121 5.54 -4.87 -0.89
C ILE A 121 5.41 -3.51 -1.58
N SER A 122 6.47 -2.73 -1.61
CA SER A 122 6.51 -1.40 -2.23
C SER A 122 6.20 -1.48 -3.73
N GLU A 123 6.81 -2.43 -4.46
CA GLU A 123 6.52 -2.66 -5.87
C GLU A 123 5.05 -3.02 -6.13
N ARG A 124 4.47 -3.90 -5.30
CA ARG A 124 3.05 -4.26 -5.40
C ARG A 124 2.16 -3.04 -5.18
N ARG A 125 2.46 -2.22 -4.17
CA ARG A 125 1.72 -0.97 -3.88
C ARG A 125 1.82 0.01 -5.03
N ASN A 126 3.02 0.23 -5.56
CA ASN A 126 3.26 1.11 -6.71
C ASN A 126 2.44 0.65 -7.93
N HIS A 127 2.44 -0.65 -8.23
CA HIS A 127 1.65 -1.19 -9.34
C HIS A 127 0.14 -0.98 -9.16
N LEU A 128 -0.39 -1.18 -7.95
CA LEU A 128 -1.80 -0.89 -7.64
C LEU A 128 -2.12 0.60 -7.75
N ASP A 129 -1.25 1.47 -7.22
CA ASP A 129 -1.42 2.92 -7.31
C ASP A 129 -1.42 3.39 -8.77
N LEU A 130 -0.54 2.84 -9.61
CA LEU A 130 -0.53 3.12 -11.05
C LEU A 130 -1.86 2.70 -11.70
N GLN A 131 -2.37 1.50 -11.42
CA GLN A 131 -3.65 1.04 -11.97
C GLN A 131 -4.82 1.93 -11.53
N ILE A 132 -4.86 2.35 -10.27
CA ILE A 132 -5.91 3.25 -9.75
C ILE A 132 -5.83 4.61 -10.46
N ASN A 133 -4.62 5.14 -10.67
CA ASN A 133 -4.44 6.40 -11.41
C ASN A 133 -4.94 6.27 -12.84
N LEU A 134 -4.56 5.22 -13.57
CA LEU A 134 -5.01 4.99 -14.94
C LEU A 134 -6.54 4.82 -15.04
N LEU A 135 -7.14 4.09 -14.10
CA LEU A 135 -8.60 3.95 -14.04
C LEU A 135 -9.28 5.30 -13.76
N SER A 136 -8.74 6.08 -12.84
CA SER A 136 -9.26 7.42 -12.51
C SER A 136 -9.16 8.36 -13.70
N GLU A 137 -8.06 8.31 -14.47
CA GLU A 137 -7.91 9.05 -15.72
C GLU A 137 -8.97 8.64 -16.74
N GLN A 138 -9.20 7.35 -16.96
CA GLN A 138 -10.24 6.87 -17.86
C GLN A 138 -11.64 7.31 -17.44
N GLU A 139 -11.96 7.23 -16.15
CA GLU A 139 -13.24 7.70 -15.60
C GLU A 139 -13.41 9.21 -15.77
N ASN A 140 -12.35 9.99 -15.55
CA ASN A 140 -12.36 11.43 -15.76
C ASN A 140 -12.60 11.80 -17.24
N THR A 141 -11.91 11.13 -18.17
CA THR A 141 -12.13 11.31 -19.61
C THR A 141 -13.55 10.95 -20.02
N LYS A 142 -14.11 9.85 -19.48
CA LYS A 142 -15.52 9.48 -19.71
C LYS A 142 -16.47 10.54 -19.16
N MET A 143 -16.20 11.07 -17.97
CA MET A 143 -17.00 12.14 -17.38
C MET A 143 -16.97 13.40 -18.24
N ILE A 144 -15.80 13.83 -18.71
CA ILE A 144 -15.65 14.96 -19.65
C ILE A 144 -16.46 14.71 -20.93
N THR A 145 -16.37 13.51 -21.51
CA THR A 145 -17.11 13.14 -22.73
C THR A 145 -18.63 13.20 -22.52
N ILE A 146 -19.12 12.68 -21.39
CA ILE A 146 -20.55 12.71 -21.05
C ILE A 146 -21.01 14.17 -20.82
N LEU A 147 -20.21 14.98 -20.13
CA LEU A 147 -20.52 16.39 -19.90
C LEU A 147 -20.58 17.18 -21.22
N GLN A 148 -19.66 16.95 -22.15
CA GLN A 148 -19.69 17.54 -23.49
C GLN A 148 -20.95 17.12 -24.26
N ALA A 149 -21.33 15.82 -24.21
CA ALA A 149 -22.54 15.33 -24.84
C ALA A 149 -23.82 15.97 -24.28
N ILE A 150 -23.87 16.21 -22.96
CA ILE A 150 -24.98 16.90 -22.30
C ILE A 150 -25.02 18.38 -22.70
N ALA A 151 -23.87 19.07 -22.70
CA ALA A 151 -23.80 20.49 -23.05
C ALA A 151 -24.26 20.74 -24.49
N ALA A 152 -23.84 19.88 -25.44
CA ALA A 152 -24.31 19.91 -26.82
C ALA A 152 -25.84 19.75 -26.93
N LYS A 153 -26.42 18.87 -26.10
CA LYS A 153 -27.88 18.63 -26.02
C LYS A 153 -28.65 19.80 -25.40
N VAL A 154 -28.05 20.52 -24.47
CA VAL A 154 -28.66 21.66 -23.74
C VAL A 154 -28.50 22.97 -24.50
N GLY A 155 -27.69 23.00 -25.57
CA GLY A 155 -27.42 24.22 -26.34
C GLY A 155 -26.53 25.20 -25.59
N ALA A 156 -25.80 24.73 -24.58
CA ALA A 156 -24.76 25.51 -23.95
C ALA A 156 -23.56 25.53 -24.90
N GLU A 157 -23.24 26.70 -25.47
CA GLU A 157 -21.95 26.89 -26.13
C GLU A 157 -20.86 26.74 -25.07
N ILE A 158 -20.29 25.53 -24.99
CA ILE A 158 -18.96 25.38 -24.43
C ILE A 158 -18.06 26.04 -25.47
N ASP A 159 -17.66 27.28 -25.19
CA ASP A 159 -16.59 27.96 -25.90
C ASP A 159 -15.47 26.93 -26.09
N GLN A 160 -15.03 26.71 -27.34
CA GLN A 160 -14.04 25.69 -27.68
C GLN A 160 -12.69 26.10 -27.11
N ASP A 161 -12.57 26.04 -25.78
CA ASP A 161 -11.35 26.40 -25.08
C ASP A 161 -10.32 25.35 -25.49
N PRO A 162 -9.23 25.73 -26.18
CA PRO A 162 -8.22 24.81 -26.68
C PRO A 162 -7.68 23.87 -25.59
N HIS A 163 -7.75 24.31 -24.32
CA HIS A 163 -7.34 23.54 -23.15
C HIS A 163 -8.25 22.32 -22.86
N LEU A 164 -9.56 22.38 -23.12
CA LEU A 164 -10.49 21.26 -22.91
C LEU A 164 -10.36 20.16 -23.97
N GLN A 165 -9.99 20.54 -25.20
CA GLN A 165 -9.67 19.60 -26.28
C GLN A 165 -8.33 18.91 -26.03
N ALA A 166 -7.33 19.67 -25.56
CA ALA A 166 -6.04 19.13 -25.12
C ALA A 166 -6.19 18.14 -23.95
N LEU A 167 -6.99 18.45 -22.92
CA LEU A 167 -7.27 17.49 -21.85
C LEU A 167 -7.94 16.20 -22.36
N SER A 168 -8.79 16.25 -23.39
CA SER A 168 -9.42 15.03 -23.93
C SER A 168 -8.47 14.20 -24.81
N GLU A 169 -7.43 14.80 -25.40
CA GLU A 169 -6.44 14.13 -26.24
C GLU A 169 -5.17 13.69 -25.50
N GLU A 170 -4.81 14.35 -24.39
CA GLU A 170 -3.57 14.13 -23.64
C GLU A 170 -3.74 13.11 -22.49
N THR A 171 -4.98 12.85 -22.05
CA THR A 171 -5.30 11.88 -20.98
C THR A 171 -5.60 10.47 -21.51
N ALA A 172 -5.18 10.14 -22.74
CA ALA A 172 -5.25 8.77 -23.27
C ALA A 172 -4.05 7.96 -22.73
N PRO A 173 -4.26 6.96 -21.86
CA PRO A 173 -3.18 6.16 -21.28
C PRO A 173 -2.23 5.58 -22.33
N GLU A 174 -2.76 5.24 -23.51
CA GLU A 174 -1.99 4.63 -24.58
C GLU A 174 -0.94 5.57 -25.18
N LYS A 175 -1.21 6.89 -25.22
CA LYS A 175 -0.23 7.89 -25.70
C LYS A 175 0.84 8.17 -24.65
N LEU A 176 0.49 8.16 -23.36
CA LEU A 176 1.44 8.34 -22.26
C LEU A 176 2.50 7.22 -22.24
N VAL A 177 2.08 5.95 -22.42
CA VAL A 177 3.01 4.81 -22.49
C VAL A 177 3.96 4.95 -23.69
N GLN A 178 3.44 5.32 -24.87
CA GLN A 178 4.28 5.55 -26.06
C GLN A 178 5.29 6.70 -25.88
N HIS A 179 4.93 7.75 -25.14
CA HIS A 179 5.85 8.86 -24.86
C HIS A 179 6.94 8.52 -23.83
N ILE A 180 6.68 7.58 -22.92
CA ILE A 180 7.68 7.09 -21.95
C ILE A 180 8.68 6.17 -22.66
N GLU A 181 8.22 5.19 -23.43
CA GLU A 181 9.09 4.28 -24.20
C GLU A 181 10.00 5.05 -25.17
N ALA A 182 9.45 6.05 -25.88
CA ALA A 182 10.23 6.88 -26.81
C ALA A 182 11.30 7.77 -26.14
N ARG A 183 11.24 7.98 -24.81
CA ARG A 183 12.27 8.69 -24.04
C ARG A 183 13.30 7.76 -23.41
N GLU A 184 12.98 6.50 -23.13
CA GLU A 184 13.94 5.53 -22.61
C GLU A 184 14.87 4.94 -23.70
N GLU A 185 14.46 4.98 -24.98
CA GLU A 185 15.30 4.53 -26.11
C GLU A 185 16.33 5.56 -26.62
N LYS A 186 16.48 6.72 -25.99
CA LYS A 186 17.43 7.78 -26.36
C LYS A 186 18.53 7.98 -25.32
#